data_AF-A0A7C0X1A1-F1
#
_entry.id   AF-A0A7C0X1A1-F1
#
_cell.length_a   1.000
_cell.length_b   1.000
_cell.length_c   1.000
_cell.angle_alpha   90.00
_cell.angle_beta   90.00
_cell.angle_gamma   90.00
#
_symmetry.space_group_name_H-M   'P 1'
#
loop_
_entity.id
_entity.type
_entity.pdbx_description
1 polymer ?
#
loop_
_entity_poly.entity_id
_entity_poly.type
_entity_poly.pdbx_seq_one_letter_code
_entity_poly.pdbx_strand_id
1 'polypeptide(L)'
;MRTLEDVVLGKCNIEDIILKTDYGVELLPGSSGVEDMADLPREKIAGLIKQISKVSGDADFILVDTASGISSTVLSFLLAVPEVVVGVAPEPTSLTDAYAMIKVLTKNGFKGRVSVFPSMVKNSTKARNLYRKISSAAQRFLDIKVDYAGYVCMDDKLPQAVADQVPVIVRFPTSEIARCYMMIASTLLGQEAGYPDMDRFWSRLIQMIIKRPKKKVHRGVSIGAEDRVKSLEAALRDMLDEQRKTRILLERLVTRMEQTSEELMSKKGPVV
;
A
#
# COMPACT_ATOMS: atom_id res chain seq x y z
N MET A 1 -17.25 -14.26 -15.15
CA MET A 1 -16.27 -14.78 -14.18
C MET A 1 -16.87 -14.60 -12.80
N ARG A 2 -16.82 -15.62 -11.93
CA ARG A 2 -17.32 -15.50 -10.56
C ARG A 2 -16.28 -14.82 -9.67
N THR A 3 -16.72 -14.11 -8.64
CA THR A 3 -15.85 -13.32 -7.75
C THR A 3 -16.16 -13.55 -6.27
N LEU A 4 -15.40 -12.91 -5.37
CA LEU A 4 -15.69 -12.90 -3.93
C LEU A 4 -17.13 -12.42 -3.62
N GLU A 5 -17.69 -11.56 -4.46
CA GLU A 5 -19.09 -11.11 -4.35
C GLU A 5 -20.08 -12.26 -4.50
N ASP A 6 -19.85 -13.18 -5.45
CA ASP A 6 -20.74 -14.32 -5.67
C ASP A 6 -20.70 -15.31 -4.49
N VAL A 7 -19.55 -15.46 -3.84
CA VAL A 7 -19.39 -16.25 -2.61
C VAL A 7 -20.18 -15.62 -1.46
N VAL A 8 -20.04 -14.31 -1.30
CA VAL A 8 -20.76 -13.52 -0.28
C VAL A 8 -22.27 -13.56 -0.45
N LEU A 9 -22.74 -13.52 -1.70
CA LEU A 9 -24.14 -13.65 -2.05
C LEU A 9 -24.65 -15.10 -1.92
N GLY A 10 -23.77 -16.08 -1.71
CA GLY A 10 -24.10 -17.50 -1.54
C GLY A 10 -24.38 -18.22 -2.85
N LYS A 11 -23.91 -17.68 -3.98
CA LYS A 11 -24.10 -18.25 -5.32
C LYS A 11 -23.10 -19.37 -5.65
N CYS A 12 -21.94 -19.38 -4.99
CA CYS A 12 -20.91 -20.40 -5.14
C CYS A 12 -20.04 -20.51 -3.88
N ASN A 13 -19.17 -21.53 -3.82
CA ASN A 13 -18.15 -21.64 -2.79
C ASN A 13 -16.90 -20.86 -3.18
N ILE A 14 -16.02 -20.64 -2.20
CA ILE A 14 -14.74 -19.95 -2.45
C ILE A 14 -13.81 -20.78 -3.35
N GLU A 15 -13.86 -22.11 -3.24
CA GLU A 15 -13.06 -23.02 -4.05
C GLU A 15 -13.43 -22.90 -5.55
N ASP A 16 -14.65 -22.45 -5.86
CA ASP A 16 -15.14 -22.28 -7.23
C ASP A 16 -14.62 -21.00 -7.92
N ILE A 17 -14.02 -20.08 -7.16
CA ILE A 17 -13.55 -18.79 -7.68
C ILE A 17 -12.02 -18.69 -7.72
N ILE A 18 -11.30 -19.65 -7.14
CA ILE A 18 -9.84 -19.69 -7.19
C ILE A 18 -9.42 -20.03 -8.61
N LEU A 19 -8.69 -19.10 -9.23
CA LEU A 19 -8.11 -19.32 -10.54
C LEU A 19 -6.69 -19.87 -10.40
N LYS A 20 -6.48 -21.09 -10.89
CA LYS A 20 -5.15 -21.64 -11.06
C LYS A 20 -4.51 -21.04 -12.30
N THR A 21 -3.33 -20.48 -12.14
CA THR A 21 -2.55 -19.96 -13.28
C THR A 21 -1.50 -20.97 -13.72
N ASP A 22 -1.07 -20.87 -14.97
CA ASP A 22 0.05 -21.65 -15.50
C ASP A 22 1.42 -21.26 -14.88
N TYR A 23 1.43 -20.28 -13.97
CA TYR A 23 2.62 -19.71 -13.36
C TYR A 23 2.86 -20.19 -11.91
N GLY A 24 2.09 -21.17 -11.45
CA GLY A 24 2.23 -21.71 -10.09
C GLY A 24 1.73 -20.78 -8.99
N VAL A 25 0.92 -19.77 -9.34
CA VAL A 25 0.20 -18.92 -8.38
C VAL A 25 -1.31 -19.11 -8.54
N GLU A 26 -2.01 -19.09 -7.43
CA GLU A 26 -3.47 -19.09 -7.40
C GLU A 26 -3.98 -17.66 -7.20
N LEU A 27 -5.00 -17.28 -7.95
CA LEU A 27 -5.62 -15.96 -7.87
C LEU A 27 -7.01 -16.06 -7.27
N LEU A 28 -7.26 -15.27 -6.23
CA LEU A 28 -8.58 -15.08 -5.66
C LEU A 28 -9.15 -13.73 -6.14
N PRO A 29 -10.11 -13.73 -7.07
CA PRO A 29 -10.65 -12.49 -7.60
C PRO A 29 -11.49 -11.74 -6.56
N GLY A 30 -11.15 -10.47 -6.31
CA GLY A 30 -11.91 -9.57 -5.44
C GLY A 30 -13.28 -9.18 -6.02
N SER A 31 -14.04 -8.40 -5.25
CA SER A 31 -15.32 -7.82 -5.69
C SER A 31 -15.13 -6.49 -6.43
N SER A 32 -15.94 -6.24 -7.47
CA SER A 32 -16.03 -4.96 -8.18
C SER A 32 -17.19 -4.11 -7.62
N GLY A 33 -17.08 -3.68 -6.36
CA GLY A 33 -18.13 -2.87 -5.73
C GLY A 33 -18.20 -3.14 -4.23
N VAL A 34 -17.83 -2.14 -3.44
CA VAL A 34 -17.70 -2.28 -1.97
C VAL A 34 -18.98 -1.87 -1.23
N GLU A 35 -20.02 -1.40 -1.95
CA GLU A 35 -21.24 -0.88 -1.30
C GLU A 35 -22.08 -2.01 -0.68
N ASP A 36 -22.26 -3.14 -1.38
CA ASP A 36 -23.08 -4.26 -0.87
C ASP A 36 -22.38 -5.13 0.18
N MET A 37 -21.05 -5.01 0.34
CA MET A 37 -20.31 -5.73 1.38
C MET A 37 -20.43 -5.08 2.77
N ALA A 38 -20.78 -3.79 2.83
CA ALA A 38 -20.86 -3.04 4.07
C ALA A 38 -22.06 -3.45 4.96
N ASP A 39 -23.11 -4.02 4.35
CA ASP A 39 -24.37 -4.38 5.01
C ASP A 39 -24.53 -5.90 5.26
N LEU A 40 -23.45 -6.67 5.13
CA LEU A 40 -23.51 -8.12 5.32
C LEU A 40 -23.85 -8.52 6.79
N PRO A 41 -24.74 -9.51 7.01
CA PRO A 41 -24.98 -10.11 8.32
C PRO A 41 -23.72 -10.78 8.88
N ARG A 42 -23.50 -10.68 10.20
CA ARG A 42 -22.30 -11.21 10.87
C ARG A 42 -22.07 -12.71 10.59
N GLU A 43 -23.14 -13.46 10.40
CA GLU A 43 -23.12 -14.89 10.10
C GLU A 43 -22.52 -15.16 8.71
N LYS A 44 -22.87 -14.34 7.71
CA LYS A 44 -22.29 -14.44 6.35
C LYS A 44 -20.80 -14.11 6.36
N ILE A 45 -20.42 -13.12 7.14
CA ILE A 45 -19.02 -12.74 7.35
C ILE A 45 -18.23 -13.86 8.01
N ALA A 46 -18.75 -14.46 9.08
CA ALA A 46 -18.11 -15.60 9.74
C ALA A 46 -17.98 -16.80 8.80
N GLY A 47 -19.00 -17.05 7.97
CA GLY A 47 -18.95 -18.05 6.90
C GLY A 47 -17.84 -17.79 5.89
N LEU A 48 -17.71 -16.55 5.43
CA LEU A 48 -16.66 -16.15 4.49
C LEU A 48 -15.26 -16.27 5.11
N ILE A 49 -15.08 -15.83 6.36
CA ILE A 49 -13.82 -16.00 7.10
C ILE A 49 -13.42 -17.48 7.14
N LYS A 50 -14.35 -18.36 7.50
CA LYS A 50 -14.10 -19.79 7.61
C LYS A 50 -13.71 -20.40 6.26
N GLN A 51 -14.41 -20.00 5.20
CA GLN A 51 -14.13 -20.44 3.84
C GLN A 51 -12.75 -19.98 3.37
N ILE A 52 -12.41 -18.70 3.55
CA ILE A 52 -11.10 -18.18 3.16
C ILE A 52 -9.99 -18.79 4.01
N SER A 53 -10.18 -18.95 5.32
CA SER A 53 -9.19 -19.56 6.22
C SER A 53 -8.89 -21.01 5.85
N LYS A 54 -9.92 -21.76 5.42
CA LYS A 54 -9.75 -23.14 4.93
C LYS A 54 -8.90 -23.19 3.65
N VAL A 55 -9.18 -22.32 2.68
CA VAL A 55 -8.44 -22.27 1.41
C VAL A 55 -7.01 -21.79 1.61
N SER A 56 -6.83 -20.80 2.49
CA SER A 56 -5.52 -20.22 2.76
C SER A 56 -4.61 -21.12 3.60
N GLY A 57 -5.13 -22.18 4.23
CA GLY A 57 -4.35 -23.09 5.05
C GLY A 57 -3.27 -23.87 4.28
N ASP A 58 -3.41 -24.00 2.97
CA ASP A 58 -2.45 -24.72 2.11
C ASP A 58 -1.38 -23.79 1.49
N ALA A 59 -1.48 -22.48 1.70
CA ALA A 59 -0.56 -21.50 1.11
C ALA A 59 0.54 -21.08 2.08
N ASP A 60 1.80 -21.12 1.60
CA ASP A 60 2.94 -20.57 2.36
C ASP A 60 2.88 -19.05 2.47
N PHE A 61 2.36 -18.38 1.43
CA PHE A 61 2.26 -16.93 1.34
C PHE A 61 0.95 -16.48 0.72
N ILE A 62 0.42 -15.36 1.20
CA ILE A 62 -0.76 -14.70 0.64
C ILE A 62 -0.38 -13.26 0.35
N LEU A 63 -0.46 -12.90 -0.92
CA LEU A 63 -0.27 -11.53 -1.38
C LEU A 63 -1.63 -10.87 -1.55
N VAL A 64 -1.83 -9.75 -0.87
CA VAL A 64 -3.05 -8.95 -0.97
C VAL A 64 -2.74 -7.72 -1.81
N ASP A 65 -3.22 -7.71 -3.05
CA ASP A 65 -3.20 -6.51 -3.88
C ASP A 65 -4.31 -5.55 -3.43
N THR A 66 -3.95 -4.28 -3.22
CA THR A 66 -4.87 -3.26 -2.71
C THR A 66 -4.99 -2.14 -3.72
N ALA A 67 -6.18 -1.53 -3.78
CA ALA A 67 -6.35 -0.28 -4.52
C ALA A 67 -5.41 0.81 -3.96
N SER A 68 -5.11 1.82 -4.78
CA SER A 68 -4.30 2.95 -4.35
C SER A 68 -5.01 3.85 -3.35
N GLY A 69 -4.23 4.65 -2.63
CA GLY A 69 -4.73 5.66 -1.70
C GLY A 69 -5.03 5.14 -0.30
N ILE A 70 -5.82 5.91 0.45
CA ILE A 70 -6.04 5.73 1.90
C ILE A 70 -7.51 5.56 2.27
N SER A 71 -8.30 4.94 1.37
CA SER A 71 -9.71 4.66 1.67
C SER A 71 -9.83 3.78 2.91
N SER A 72 -10.98 3.85 3.59
CA SER A 72 -11.24 3.02 4.78
C SER A 72 -11.09 1.52 4.48
N THR A 73 -11.48 1.11 3.28
CA THR A 73 -11.34 -0.28 2.81
C THR A 73 -9.87 -0.67 2.69
N VAL A 74 -9.05 0.13 2.01
CA VAL A 74 -7.61 -0.13 1.87
C VAL A 74 -6.94 -0.18 3.25
N LEU A 75 -7.22 0.78 4.14
CA LEU A 75 -6.67 0.79 5.50
C LEU A 75 -7.07 -0.45 6.32
N SER A 76 -8.28 -0.99 6.09
CA SER A 76 -8.74 -2.21 6.75
C SER A 76 -7.91 -3.43 6.38
N PHE A 77 -7.57 -3.57 5.10
CA PHE A 77 -6.63 -4.60 4.64
C PHE A 77 -5.24 -4.42 5.25
N LEU A 78 -4.70 -3.22 5.15
CA LEU A 78 -3.37 -2.91 5.63
C LEU A 78 -3.22 -3.09 7.14
N LEU A 79 -4.25 -2.82 7.94
CA LEU A 79 -4.21 -2.98 9.41
C LEU A 79 -4.39 -4.44 9.87
N ALA A 80 -4.86 -5.32 9.00
CA ALA A 80 -5.04 -6.73 9.32
C ALA A 80 -3.75 -7.54 9.12
N VAL A 81 -2.93 -7.21 8.11
CA VAL A 81 -1.71 -7.95 7.73
C VAL A 81 -0.54 -7.77 8.70
N PRO A 82 0.41 -8.73 8.77
CA PRO A 82 1.63 -8.58 9.56
C PRO A 82 2.70 -7.72 8.87
N GLU A 83 2.65 -7.61 7.54
CA GLU A 83 3.60 -6.83 6.75
C GLU A 83 2.87 -6.06 5.64
N VAL A 84 3.29 -4.80 5.44
CA VAL A 84 2.84 -3.92 4.35
C VAL A 84 4.04 -3.52 3.51
N VAL A 85 3.93 -3.72 2.20
CA VAL A 85 4.96 -3.34 1.22
C VAL A 85 4.46 -2.20 0.35
N VAL A 86 5.12 -1.04 0.40
CA VAL A 86 4.69 0.20 -0.28
C VAL A 86 5.60 0.50 -1.47
N GLY A 87 5.01 0.54 -2.66
CA GLY A 87 5.68 1.00 -3.89
C GLY A 87 5.71 2.52 -4.00
N VAL A 88 6.86 3.09 -4.37
CA VAL A 88 7.01 4.56 -4.51
C VAL A 88 7.67 4.89 -5.85
N ALA A 89 6.96 5.64 -6.70
CA ALA A 89 7.50 6.14 -7.97
C ALA A 89 8.35 7.41 -7.74
N PRO A 90 9.29 7.76 -8.65
CA PRO A 90 10.15 8.94 -8.53
C PRO A 90 9.41 10.26 -8.84
N GLU A 91 8.19 10.40 -8.33
CA GLU A 91 7.30 11.55 -8.52
C GLU A 91 6.95 12.18 -7.17
N PRO A 92 6.89 13.52 -7.04
CA PRO A 92 6.60 14.17 -5.76
C PRO A 92 5.25 13.77 -5.14
N THR A 93 4.25 13.53 -5.97
CA THR A 93 2.91 13.06 -5.55
C THR A 93 2.99 11.66 -4.95
N SER A 94 3.65 10.70 -5.62
CA SER A 94 3.84 9.34 -5.12
C SER A 94 4.58 9.31 -3.76
N LEU A 95 5.58 10.16 -3.59
CA LEU A 95 6.27 10.30 -2.30
C LEU A 95 5.33 10.79 -1.18
N THR A 96 4.50 11.78 -1.50
CA THR A 96 3.55 12.38 -0.56
C THR A 96 2.48 11.38 -0.15
N ASP A 97 1.93 10.63 -1.12
CA ASP A 97 0.90 9.62 -0.90
C ASP A 97 1.43 8.44 -0.09
N ALA A 98 2.63 7.95 -0.41
CA ALA A 98 3.27 6.86 0.33
C ALA A 98 3.52 7.26 1.79
N TYR A 99 4.06 8.46 2.03
CA TYR A 99 4.26 8.94 3.40
C TYR A 99 2.92 9.16 4.13
N ALA A 100 1.91 9.68 3.46
CA ALA A 100 0.58 9.84 4.04
C ALA A 100 -0.03 8.50 4.44
N MET A 101 0.09 7.46 3.61
CA MET A 101 -0.35 6.10 3.93
C MET A 101 0.37 5.58 5.18
N ILE A 102 1.70 5.65 5.22
CA ILE A 102 2.50 5.20 6.37
C ILE A 102 2.10 5.95 7.65
N LYS A 103 1.91 7.27 7.56
CA LYS A 103 1.44 8.11 8.68
C LYS A 103 0.05 7.68 9.16
N VAL A 104 -0.88 7.41 8.26
CA VAL A 104 -2.24 6.98 8.62
C VAL A 104 -2.22 5.58 9.23
N LEU A 105 -1.45 4.64 8.70
CA LEU A 105 -1.28 3.30 9.30
C LEU A 105 -0.75 3.39 10.73
N THR A 106 0.31 4.17 10.92
CA THR A 106 0.94 4.38 12.23
C THR A 106 -0.05 4.99 13.23
N LYS A 107 -0.78 6.03 12.82
CA LYS A 107 -1.81 6.67 13.65
C LYS A 107 -2.97 5.74 14.02
N ASN A 108 -3.27 4.76 13.19
CA ASN A 108 -4.30 3.74 13.48
C ASN A 108 -3.75 2.53 14.24
N GLY A 109 -2.50 2.60 14.73
CA GLY A 109 -1.92 1.59 15.61
C GLY A 109 -1.45 0.34 14.88
N PHE A 110 -1.07 0.45 13.60
CA PHE A 110 -0.38 -0.63 12.90
C PHE A 110 0.91 -1.00 13.65
N LYS A 111 1.08 -2.30 13.93
CA LYS A 111 2.25 -2.85 14.64
C LYS A 111 3.08 -3.80 13.78
N GLY A 112 2.67 -4.02 12.54
CA GLY A 112 3.37 -4.88 11.61
C GLY A 112 4.58 -4.17 11.01
N ARG A 113 5.27 -4.88 10.13
CA ARG A 113 6.41 -4.35 9.38
C ARG A 113 5.93 -3.49 8.22
N VAL A 114 6.62 -2.37 8.00
CA VAL A 114 6.42 -1.53 6.81
C VAL A 114 7.70 -1.55 5.99
N SER A 115 7.60 -2.05 4.77
CA SER A 115 8.68 -2.14 3.80
C SER A 115 8.39 -1.20 2.62
N VAL A 116 9.40 -0.59 2.02
CA VAL A 116 9.27 0.29 0.86
C VAL A 116 10.16 -0.18 -0.28
N PHE A 117 9.64 -0.18 -1.50
CA PHE A 117 10.43 -0.32 -2.73
C PHE A 117 10.20 0.87 -3.68
N PRO A 118 11.26 1.57 -4.07
CA PRO A 118 11.23 2.47 -5.22
C PRO A 118 10.88 1.72 -6.50
N SER A 119 9.86 2.17 -7.23
CA SER A 119 9.41 1.60 -8.49
C SER A 119 9.73 2.52 -9.67
N MET A 120 9.93 1.95 -10.86
CA MET A 120 10.21 2.69 -12.10
C MET A 120 11.40 3.65 -12.01
N VAL A 121 12.45 3.27 -11.27
CA VAL A 121 13.64 4.11 -11.08
C VAL A 121 14.74 3.80 -12.09
N LYS A 122 15.54 4.80 -12.46
CA LYS A 122 16.62 4.62 -13.46
C LYS A 122 17.76 3.70 -13.00
N ASN A 123 18.05 3.68 -11.70
CA ASN A 123 19.14 2.89 -11.12
C ASN A 123 19.04 2.82 -9.59
N SER A 124 19.86 1.95 -9.00
CA SER A 124 19.94 1.72 -7.55
C SER A 124 20.29 2.97 -6.73
N THR A 125 21.09 3.89 -7.27
CA THR A 125 21.43 5.14 -6.58
C THR A 125 20.21 6.04 -6.44
N LYS A 126 19.44 6.23 -7.53
CA LYS A 126 18.18 6.98 -7.48
C LYS A 126 17.15 6.28 -6.59
N ALA A 127 17.10 4.94 -6.61
CA ALA A 127 16.27 4.15 -5.72
C ALA A 127 16.57 4.45 -4.24
N ARG A 128 17.83 4.29 -3.82
CA ARG A 128 18.24 4.54 -2.43
C ARG A 128 17.95 5.97 -1.99
N ASN A 129 18.13 6.94 -2.86
CA ASN A 129 17.81 8.33 -2.56
C ASN A 129 16.30 8.55 -2.36
N LEU A 130 15.44 7.92 -3.17
CA LEU A 130 13.99 7.99 -2.99
C LEU A 130 13.55 7.32 -1.69
N TYR A 131 14.03 6.11 -1.41
CA TYR A 131 13.79 5.40 -0.16
C TYR A 131 14.18 6.23 1.07
N ARG A 132 15.39 6.83 1.06
CA ARG A 132 15.88 7.67 2.16
C ARG A 132 14.95 8.84 2.48
N LYS A 133 14.27 9.42 1.48
CA LYS A 133 13.32 10.51 1.72
C LYS A 133 12.14 10.03 2.57
N ILE A 134 11.58 8.86 2.25
CA ILE A 134 10.50 8.23 3.04
C ILE A 134 11.00 7.81 4.42
N SER A 135 12.08 7.03 4.48
CA SER A 135 12.57 6.46 5.74
C SER A 135 12.97 7.55 6.75
N SER A 136 13.61 8.63 6.28
CA SER A 136 14.01 9.74 7.14
C SER A 136 12.80 10.53 7.66
N ALA A 137 11.77 10.73 6.82
CA ALA A 137 10.54 11.39 7.25
C ALA A 137 9.76 10.52 8.26
N ALA A 138 9.63 9.22 7.99
CA ALA A 138 8.98 8.29 8.91
C ALA A 138 9.70 8.24 10.27
N GLN A 139 11.03 8.12 10.28
CA GLN A 139 11.79 8.12 11.54
C GLN A 139 11.66 9.45 12.29
N ARG A 140 11.76 10.59 11.59
CA ARG A 140 11.75 11.91 12.24
C ARG A 140 10.39 12.30 12.80
N PHE A 141 9.30 11.94 12.12
CA PHE A 141 7.97 12.50 12.43
C PHE A 141 6.99 11.45 12.98
N LEU A 142 7.25 10.17 12.79
CA LEU A 142 6.39 9.08 13.23
C LEU A 142 7.08 8.14 14.23
N ASP A 143 8.40 8.27 14.40
CA ASP A 143 9.24 7.41 15.24
C ASP A 143 9.09 5.92 14.91
N ILE A 144 9.01 5.61 13.62
CA ILE A 144 9.01 4.22 13.13
C ILE A 144 10.16 3.97 12.17
N LYS A 145 10.63 2.73 12.18
CA LYS A 145 11.53 2.19 11.16
C LYS A 145 10.70 1.73 9.96
N VAL A 146 11.14 2.12 8.77
CA VAL A 146 10.64 1.60 7.49
C VAL A 146 11.78 0.83 6.84
N ASP A 147 11.53 -0.41 6.41
CA ASP A 147 12.52 -1.30 5.82
C ASP A 147 12.65 -1.09 4.30
N TYR A 148 13.81 -1.41 3.74
CA TYR A 148 14.05 -1.35 2.29
C TYR A 148 13.84 -2.72 1.67
N ALA A 149 12.83 -2.86 0.82
CA ALA A 149 12.51 -4.14 0.17
C ALA A 149 13.33 -4.40 -1.11
N GLY A 150 14.02 -3.39 -1.64
CA GLY A 150 14.66 -3.44 -2.96
C GLY A 150 14.14 -2.33 -3.87
N TYR A 151 14.30 -2.47 -5.18
CA TYR A 151 13.78 -1.52 -6.15
C TYR A 151 13.42 -2.19 -7.48
N VAL A 152 12.52 -1.56 -8.23
CA VAL A 152 12.16 -1.96 -9.60
C VAL A 152 12.66 -0.90 -10.57
N CYS A 153 13.50 -1.31 -11.52
CA CYS A 153 14.00 -0.40 -12.54
C CYS A 153 12.92 -0.08 -13.59
N MET A 154 13.06 1.06 -14.23
CA MET A 154 12.33 1.33 -15.48
C MET A 154 12.89 0.41 -16.58
N ASP A 155 12.00 -0.30 -17.28
CA ASP A 155 12.36 -1.28 -18.31
C ASP A 155 11.26 -1.33 -19.39
N ASP A 156 11.63 -1.16 -20.65
CA ASP A 156 10.70 -1.15 -21.80
C ASP A 156 10.05 -2.52 -22.05
N LYS A 157 10.56 -3.57 -21.40
CA LYS A 157 9.97 -4.91 -21.42
C LYS A 157 8.69 -5.03 -20.61
N LEU A 158 8.50 -4.15 -19.60
CA LEU A 158 7.28 -4.19 -18.79
C LEU A 158 6.03 -3.82 -19.62
N PRO A 159 5.97 -2.69 -20.36
CA PRO A 159 4.84 -2.40 -21.23
C PRO A 159 4.57 -3.49 -22.28
N GLN A 160 5.62 -4.10 -22.84
CA GLN A 160 5.48 -5.21 -23.79
C GLN A 160 4.82 -6.43 -23.13
N ALA A 161 5.28 -6.83 -21.95
CA ALA A 161 4.71 -7.95 -21.21
C ALA A 161 3.24 -7.71 -20.80
N VAL A 162 2.92 -6.47 -20.39
CA VAL A 162 1.54 -6.06 -20.09
C VAL A 162 0.66 -6.15 -21.33
N ALA A 163 1.14 -5.68 -22.50
CA ALA A 163 0.41 -5.78 -23.76
C ALA A 163 0.17 -7.25 -24.17
N ASP A 164 1.16 -8.11 -23.95
CA ASP A 164 1.06 -9.56 -24.21
C ASP A 164 0.19 -10.29 -23.16
N GLN A 165 -0.22 -9.63 -22.07
CA GLN A 165 -0.90 -10.23 -20.90
C GLN A 165 -0.13 -11.42 -20.29
N VAL A 166 1.20 -11.36 -20.34
CA VAL A 166 2.09 -12.36 -19.74
C VAL A 166 2.92 -11.68 -18.67
N PRO A 167 3.07 -12.25 -17.45
CA PRO A 167 3.93 -11.67 -16.42
C PRO A 167 5.34 -11.42 -16.95
N VAL A 168 5.92 -10.25 -16.64
CA VAL A 168 7.23 -9.85 -17.21
C VAL A 168 8.35 -10.82 -16.88
N ILE A 169 8.30 -11.46 -15.71
CA ILE A 169 9.26 -12.50 -15.29
C ILE A 169 9.17 -13.77 -16.14
N VAL A 170 8.00 -14.06 -16.72
CA VAL A 170 7.78 -15.20 -17.62
C VAL A 170 8.14 -14.81 -19.04
N ARG A 171 7.68 -13.65 -19.51
CA ARG A 171 7.91 -13.20 -20.89
C ARG A 171 9.37 -12.86 -21.17
N PHE A 172 10.04 -12.24 -20.19
CA PHE A 172 11.41 -11.75 -20.29
C PHE A 172 12.22 -12.14 -19.03
N PRO A 173 12.50 -13.43 -18.81
CA PRO A 173 13.08 -13.94 -17.55
C PRO A 173 14.48 -13.40 -17.24
N THR A 174 15.23 -12.99 -18.27
CA THR A 174 16.59 -12.42 -18.11
C THR A 174 16.62 -10.90 -18.13
N SER A 175 15.45 -10.24 -18.11
CA SER A 175 15.37 -8.77 -18.08
C SER A 175 15.82 -8.22 -16.73
N GLU A 176 16.24 -6.95 -16.73
CA GLU A 176 16.66 -6.28 -15.49
C GLU A 176 15.46 -6.14 -14.54
N ILE A 177 14.25 -5.89 -15.07
CA ILE A 177 13.04 -5.83 -14.24
C ILE A 177 12.67 -7.18 -13.62
N ALA A 178 12.84 -8.30 -14.34
CA ALA A 178 12.66 -9.63 -13.77
C ALA A 178 13.64 -9.88 -12.61
N ARG A 179 14.91 -9.48 -12.78
CA ARG A 179 15.94 -9.54 -11.72
C ARG A 179 15.56 -8.69 -10.52
N CYS A 180 15.02 -7.48 -10.73
CA CYS A 180 14.52 -6.63 -9.66
C CYS A 180 13.43 -7.32 -8.82
N TYR A 181 12.43 -7.93 -9.46
CA TYR A 181 11.38 -8.66 -8.74
C TYR A 181 11.93 -9.85 -7.95
N MET A 182 12.86 -10.63 -8.52
CA MET A 182 13.51 -11.73 -7.82
C MET A 182 14.29 -11.28 -6.58
N MET A 183 14.96 -10.12 -6.65
CA MET A 183 15.66 -9.53 -5.51
C MET A 183 14.70 -9.06 -4.41
N ILE A 184 13.56 -8.47 -4.78
CA ILE A 184 12.51 -8.09 -3.82
C ILE A 184 11.95 -9.34 -3.15
N ALA A 185 11.58 -10.37 -3.92
CA ALA A 185 11.08 -11.63 -3.40
C ALA A 185 12.08 -12.28 -2.41
N SER A 186 13.37 -12.33 -2.78
CA SER A 186 14.42 -12.85 -1.89
C SER A 186 14.56 -12.05 -0.60
N THR A 187 14.40 -10.72 -0.69
CA THR A 187 14.45 -9.84 0.48
C THR A 187 13.26 -10.09 1.40
N LEU A 188 12.05 -10.30 0.87
CA LEU A 188 10.85 -10.60 1.66
C LEU A 188 10.94 -12.00 2.30
N LEU A 189 11.42 -13.01 1.56
CA LEU A 189 11.63 -14.37 2.06
C LEU A 189 12.69 -14.45 3.17
N GLY A 190 13.70 -13.57 3.14
CA GLY A 190 14.75 -13.52 4.15
C GLY A 190 14.35 -12.83 5.46
N GLN A 191 13.11 -12.33 5.57
CA GLN A 191 12.62 -11.71 6.80
C GLN A 191 12.03 -12.76 7.73
N GLU A 192 12.15 -12.56 9.05
CA GLU A 192 11.40 -13.38 10.01
C GLU A 192 9.91 -13.24 9.76
N ALA A 193 9.28 -14.34 9.35
CA ALA A 193 7.85 -14.41 9.12
C ALA A 193 7.12 -14.29 10.45
N GLY A 194 6.40 -13.17 10.64
CA GLY A 194 5.35 -13.14 11.64
C GLY A 194 4.18 -13.93 11.09
N TYR A 195 3.99 -15.18 11.53
CA TYR A 195 2.82 -15.96 11.12
C TYR A 195 1.56 -15.27 11.66
N PRO A 196 0.72 -14.67 10.78
CA PRO A 196 -0.54 -14.13 11.24
C PRO A 196 -1.43 -15.31 11.61
N ASP A 197 -2.09 -15.22 12.75
CA ASP A 197 -3.25 -16.06 13.03
C ASP A 197 -4.29 -15.74 11.93
N MET A 198 -4.50 -16.69 11.02
CA MET A 198 -5.31 -16.51 9.81
C MET A 198 -6.77 -16.23 10.16
N ASP A 199 -7.31 -16.89 11.18
CA ASP A 199 -8.64 -16.62 11.69
C ASP A 199 -8.72 -15.20 12.23
N ARG A 200 -7.69 -14.74 12.95
CA ARG A 200 -7.60 -13.36 13.46
C ARG A 200 -7.40 -12.32 12.36
N PHE A 201 -6.60 -12.63 11.33
CA PHE A 201 -6.38 -11.80 10.15
C PHE A 201 -7.71 -11.54 9.43
N TRP A 202 -8.39 -12.62 9.02
CA TRP A 202 -9.66 -12.54 8.33
C TRP A 202 -10.74 -11.94 9.25
N SER A 203 -10.80 -12.33 10.53
CA SER A 203 -11.71 -11.70 11.49
C SER A 203 -11.52 -10.20 11.61
N ARG A 204 -10.28 -9.72 11.71
CA ARG A 204 -9.98 -8.28 11.75
C ARG A 204 -10.34 -7.59 10.45
N LEU A 205 -9.93 -8.16 9.32
CA LEU A 205 -10.19 -7.62 8.01
C LEU A 205 -11.68 -7.41 7.81
N ILE A 206 -12.48 -8.45 8.00
CA ILE A 206 -13.91 -8.35 7.74
C ILE A 206 -14.60 -7.47 8.78
N GLN A 207 -14.22 -7.55 10.07
CA GLN A 207 -14.73 -6.62 11.09
C GLN A 207 -14.47 -5.15 10.75
N MET A 208 -13.33 -4.84 10.11
CA MET A 208 -12.98 -3.48 9.72
C MET A 208 -13.71 -3.03 8.44
N ILE A 209 -13.94 -3.95 7.48
CA ILE A 209 -14.80 -3.70 6.32
C ILE A 209 -16.25 -3.39 6.76
N ILE A 210 -16.75 -4.05 7.81
CA ILE A 210 -18.12 -3.85 8.32
C ILE A 210 -18.23 -2.65 9.27
N LYS A 211 -17.23 -2.44 10.14
CA LYS A 211 -17.27 -1.32 11.09
C LYS A 211 -16.98 -0.03 10.34
N ARG A 212 -18.03 0.68 9.93
CA ARG A 212 -17.95 2.15 9.76
C ARG A 212 -17.24 2.73 10.99
N PRO A 213 -16.34 3.73 10.82
CA PRO A 213 -15.81 4.44 11.97
C PRO A 213 -17.01 4.99 12.76
N LYS A 214 -17.20 4.49 13.99
CA LYS A 214 -18.16 5.10 14.90
C LYS A 214 -17.71 6.54 15.05
N LYS A 215 -18.50 7.50 14.53
CA LYS A 215 -18.44 8.88 15.02
C LYS A 215 -18.45 8.76 16.54
N LYS A 216 -17.38 9.22 17.20
CA LYS A 216 -17.40 9.40 18.66
C LYS A 216 -18.56 10.35 18.93
N VAL A 217 -19.71 9.81 19.33
CA VAL A 217 -20.77 10.61 19.92
C VAL A 217 -20.21 11.07 21.26
N HIS A 218 -19.65 12.29 21.29
CA HIS A 218 -19.51 13.00 22.54
C HIS A 218 -20.91 13.14 23.12
N ARG A 219 -21.14 12.51 24.28
CA ARG A 219 -22.33 12.77 25.08
C ARG A 219 -22.26 14.23 25.53
N GLY A 220 -23.23 15.02 25.08
CA GLY A 220 -23.57 16.34 25.61
C GLY A 220 -22.76 17.49 25.03
N VAL A 221 -23.27 18.14 23.97
CA VAL A 221 -23.81 19.51 23.96
C VAL A 221 -24.45 19.68 22.57
N SER A 222 -25.69 20.19 22.50
CA SER A 222 -26.37 20.48 21.24
C SER A 222 -25.68 21.62 20.51
N ILE A 223 -24.73 21.28 19.64
CA ILE A 223 -24.04 22.23 18.76
C ILE A 223 -24.92 22.45 17.53
N GLY A 224 -25.25 23.72 17.25
CA GLY A 224 -26.10 24.14 16.13
C GLY A 224 -25.51 23.78 14.77
N ALA A 225 -26.35 23.73 13.73
CA ALA A 225 -25.91 23.42 12.37
C ALA A 225 -24.83 24.38 11.85
N GLU A 226 -24.86 25.66 12.26
CA GLU A 226 -23.86 26.66 11.90
C GLU A 226 -22.47 26.37 12.50
N ASP A 227 -22.39 25.90 13.73
CA ASP A 227 -21.12 25.59 14.39
C ASP A 227 -20.46 24.35 13.79
N ARG A 228 -21.26 23.39 13.28
CA ARG A 228 -20.74 22.26 12.50
C ARG A 228 -20.15 22.70 11.17
N VAL A 229 -20.77 23.66 10.48
CA VAL A 229 -20.25 24.21 9.22
C VAL A 229 -18.96 24.99 9.46
N LYS A 230 -18.92 25.85 10.49
CA LYS A 230 -17.70 26.59 10.88
C LYS A 230 -16.55 25.65 11.27
N SER A 231 -16.84 24.57 12.00
CA SER A 231 -15.82 23.58 12.36
C SER A 231 -15.28 22.81 11.14
N LEU A 232 -16.14 22.54 10.15
CA LEU A 232 -15.73 21.91 8.90
C LEU A 232 -14.88 22.85 8.03
N GLU A 233 -15.26 24.13 7.96
CA GLU A 233 -14.50 25.16 7.24
C GLU A 233 -13.13 25.41 7.89
N ALA A 234 -13.06 25.42 9.23
CA ALA A 234 -11.81 25.54 9.96
C ALA A 234 -10.89 24.34 9.69
N ALA A 235 -11.41 23.11 9.76
CA ALA A 235 -10.66 21.90 9.46
C ALA A 235 -10.17 21.87 7.99
N LEU A 236 -10.98 22.35 7.05
CA LEU A 236 -10.61 22.45 5.64
C LEU A 236 -9.50 23.49 5.44
N ARG A 237 -9.57 24.65 6.10
CA ARG A 237 -8.52 25.68 6.07
C ARG A 237 -7.21 25.16 6.65
N ASP A 238 -7.24 24.48 7.79
CA ASP A 238 -6.05 23.92 8.41
C ASP A 238 -5.39 22.86 7.51
N MET A 239 -6.19 22.01 6.86
CA MET A 239 -5.68 21.05 5.88
C MET A 239 -5.03 21.73 4.67
N LEU A 240 -5.65 22.79 4.13
CA LEU A 240 -5.13 23.55 3.00
C LEU A 240 -3.83 24.30 3.37
N ASP A 241 -3.73 24.82 4.59
CA ASP A 241 -2.52 25.46 5.09
C ASP A 241 -1.38 24.46 5.33
N GLU A 242 -1.67 23.27 5.86
CA GLU A 242 -0.67 22.21 5.98
C GLU A 242 -0.20 21.69 4.61
N GLN A 243 -1.09 21.60 3.63
CA GLN A 243 -0.73 21.28 2.24
C GLN A 243 0.18 22.35 1.64
N ARG A 244 -0.11 23.64 1.86
CA ARG A 244 0.75 24.76 1.42
C ARG A 244 2.12 24.73 2.07
N LYS A 245 2.20 24.54 3.39
CA LYS A 245 3.48 24.43 4.11
C LYS A 245 4.30 23.24 3.61
N THR A 246 3.65 22.09 3.41
CA THR A 246 4.29 20.87 2.88
C THR A 246 4.85 21.12 1.49
N ARG A 247 4.08 21.77 0.60
CA ARG A 247 4.52 22.16 -0.73
C ARG A 247 5.75 23.08 -0.69
N ILE A 248 5.72 24.13 0.14
CA ILE A 248 6.85 25.06 0.29
C ILE A 248 8.12 24.34 0.77
N LEU A 249 7.98 23.39 1.70
CA LEU A 249 9.11 22.59 2.19
C LEU A 249 9.68 21.68 1.10
N LEU A 250 8.82 21.09 0.26
CA LEU A 250 9.25 20.28 -0.89
C LEU A 250 9.94 21.13 -1.95
N GLU A 251 9.41 22.31 -2.29
CA GLU A 251 10.03 23.25 -3.23
C GLU A 251 11.43 23.67 -2.74
N ARG A 252 11.56 24.03 -1.44
CA ARG A 252 12.87 24.36 -0.84
C ARG A 252 13.84 23.19 -0.88
N LEU A 253 13.36 21.96 -0.65
CA LEU A 253 14.18 20.76 -0.75
C LEU A 253 14.69 20.53 -2.18
N VAL A 254 13.83 20.73 -3.18
CA VAL A 254 14.20 20.62 -4.60
C VAL A 254 15.25 21.66 -4.97
N THR A 255 15.05 22.93 -4.64
CA THR A 255 16.03 24.00 -4.92
C THR A 255 17.38 23.72 -4.26
N ARG A 256 17.37 23.22 -3.01
CA ARG A 256 18.62 22.87 -2.30
C ARG A 256 19.33 21.69 -2.96
N MET A 257 18.58 20.73 -3.49
CA MET A 257 19.14 19.61 -4.25
C MET A 257 19.74 20.06 -5.59
N GLU A 258 19.12 21.02 -6.27
CA GLU A 258 19.62 21.61 -7.53
C GLU A 258 20.91 22.40 -7.29
N GLN A 259 20.95 23.27 -6.29
CA GLN A 259 22.15 24.02 -5.89
C GLN A 259 23.32 23.08 -5.51
N THR A 260 23.04 22.03 -4.73
CA THR A 260 24.05 21.04 -4.37
C THR A 260 24.57 20.30 -5.62
N SER A 261 23.68 20.02 -6.59
CA SER A 261 24.05 19.38 -7.86
C SER A 261 24.92 20.30 -8.73
N GLU A 262 24.63 21.60 -8.80
CA GLU A 262 25.41 22.59 -9.54
C GLU A 262 26.80 22.82 -8.91
N GLU A 263 26.90 22.90 -7.58
CA GLU A 263 28.18 22.99 -6.86
C GLU A 263 29.06 21.75 -7.09
N LEU A 264 28.46 20.55 -7.16
CA LEU A 264 29.17 19.30 -7.46
C LEU A 264 29.66 19.23 -8.91
N MET A 265 28.94 19.85 -9.85
CA MET A 265 29.36 19.93 -11.26
C MET A 265 30.44 21.00 -11.47
N SER A 266 30.37 22.13 -10.77
CA SER A 266 31.38 23.20 -10.81
C SER A 266 32.74 22.78 -10.25
N LYS A 267 32.77 21.88 -9.25
CA LYS A 267 34.02 21.34 -8.67
C LYS A 267 34.73 20.28 -9.53
N LYS A 268 34.11 19.79 -10.60
CA LYS A 268 34.77 18.94 -11.61
C LYS A 268 35.29 19.85 -12.73
N GLY A 269 36.47 20.43 -12.52
CA GLY A 269 37.19 21.16 -13.57
C GLY A 269 37.52 20.27 -14.78
N PRO A 270 37.90 20.86 -15.93
CA PRO A 270 38.05 20.12 -17.18
C PRO A 270 39.12 19.03 -17.03
N VAL A 271 38.73 17.80 -17.32
CA VAL A 271 39.67 16.70 -17.53
C VAL A 271 40.36 16.99 -18.87
N VAL A 272 41.67 17.23 -18.81
CA VAL A 272 42.57 17.43 -19.95
C VAL A 272 42.49 16.26 -20.92
#